data_AF-A0A933YAD5-F1
#
_entry.id   AF-A0A933YAD5-F1
#
_cell.length_a   1.000
_cell.length_b   1.000
_cell.length_c   1.000
_cell.angle_alpha   90.00
_cell.angle_beta   90.00
_cell.angle_gamma   90.00
#
_symmetry.space_group_name_H-M   'P 1'
#
loop_
_entity.id
_entity.type
_entity.pdbx_description
1 polymer ?
#
loop_
_entity_poly.entity_id
_entity_poly.type
_entity_poly.pdbx_seq_one_letter_code
_entity_poly.pdbx_strand_id
1 'polypeptide(L)' 'MIHIVPGKCDYCGCCVGVCPEDAIELMESRISIIDERCTNCKKCVWACPWEVIEFHREGVRHLPQHQPQFVNAAIAYE' A
#
# COMPACT_ATOMS: atom_id res chain seq x y z
N MET A 1 -6.68 -0.61 4.27
CA MET A 1 -6.44 0.78 3.86
C MET A 1 -5.05 0.90 3.28
N ILE A 2 -4.92 1.79 2.28
CA ILE A 2 -3.62 2.20 1.75
C ILE A 2 -2.93 3.07 2.81
N HIS A 3 -1.64 2.86 3.04
CA HIS A 3 -0.84 3.73 3.90
C HIS A 3 0.58 3.91 3.34
N ILE A 4 1.24 4.99 3.72
CA ILE A 4 2.62 5.31 3.31
C ILE A 4 3.53 5.09 4.51
N VAL A 5 4.59 4.29 4.35
CA VAL A 5 5.57 4.04 5.40
C VAL A 5 6.32 5.34 5.72
N PRO A 6 6.25 5.87 6.96
CA PRO A 6 6.86 7.14 7.31
C PRO A 6 8.38 7.14 7.09
N GLY A 7 8.90 8.24 6.53
CA GLY A 7 10.35 8.47 6.38
C GLY A 7 11.05 7.63 5.30
N LYS A 8 10.32 6.81 4.54
CA LYS A 8 10.89 6.02 3.44
C LYS A 8 10.56 6.54 2.04
N CYS A 9 9.56 7.42 1.90
CA CYS A 9 9.20 8.02 0.62
C CYS A 9 10.29 9.00 0.16
N ASP A 10 10.69 8.89 -1.11
CA ASP A 10 11.66 9.78 -1.77
C ASP A 10 11.01 10.95 -2.51
N TYR A 11 9.68 11.04 -2.48
CA TYR A 11 8.90 12.10 -3.14
C TYR A 11 8.98 12.09 -4.69
N CYS A 12 9.18 10.92 -5.33
CA CYS A 12 9.25 10.82 -6.80
C CYS A 12 7.93 11.12 -7.55
N GLY A 13 6.78 11.05 -6.88
CA GLY A 13 5.47 11.37 -7.47
C GLY A 13 4.85 10.29 -8.38
N CYS A 14 5.46 9.12 -8.55
CA CYS A 14 4.90 8.03 -9.37
C CYS A 14 3.47 7.63 -8.93
N CYS A 15 3.24 7.56 -7.62
CA CYS A 15 1.93 7.21 -7.04
C CYS A 15 0.84 8.25 -7.36
N VAL A 16 1.19 9.53 -7.42
CA VAL A 16 0.28 10.62 -7.81
C VAL A 16 -0.16 10.43 -9.26
N GLY A 17 0.80 10.22 -10.17
CA GLY A 17 0.52 10.09 -11.61
C GLY A 17 -0.32 8.88 -11.99
N VAL A 18 -0.36 7.83 -11.16
CA VAL A 18 -1.17 6.63 -11.43
C VAL A 18 -2.51 6.59 -10.69
N CYS A 19 -2.76 7.53 -9.77
CA CYS A 19 -3.97 7.53 -8.96
C CYS A 19 -5.17 7.99 -9.80
N PRO A 20 -6.18 7.14 -10.06
CA PRO A 20 -7.31 7.52 -10.89
C PRO A 20 -8.30 8.46 -10.19
N GLU A 21 -8.23 8.55 -8.86
CA GLU A 21 -9.16 9.33 -8.02
C GLU A 21 -8.52 10.64 -7.49
N ASP A 22 -7.30 10.96 -7.93
CA ASP A 22 -6.50 12.07 -7.39
C ASP A 22 -6.49 12.07 -5.84
N ALA A 23 -6.33 10.88 -5.26
CA ALA A 23 -6.39 10.65 -3.82
C ALA A 23 -5.01 10.75 -3.14
N ILE A 24 -3.94 11.05 -3.89
CA ILE A 24 -2.58 11.19 -3.36
C ILE A 24 -2.07 12.56 -3.74
N GLU A 25 -1.68 13.35 -2.75
CA GLU A 25 -1.09 14.67 -2.94
C GLU A 25 0.39 14.63 -2.59
N LEU A 26 1.19 15.34 -3.39
CA LEU A 26 2.61 15.54 -3.17
C LEU A 26 2.92 17.03 -3.22
N MET A 27 3.44 17.56 -2.11
CA MET A 27 3.85 18.95 -1.95
C MET A 27 5.29 18.98 -1.44
N GLU A 28 6.25 19.30 -2.31
CA GLU A 28 7.68 19.27 -2.00
C GLU A 28 8.10 17.93 -1.36
N SER A 29 8.46 17.95 -0.07
CA SER A 29 8.82 16.77 0.72
C SER A 29 7.69 16.32 1.66
N ARG A 30 6.43 16.46 1.25
CA ARG A 30 5.25 15.99 1.98
C ARG A 30 4.33 15.24 1.04
N ILE A 31 3.99 14.01 1.43
CA ILE A 31 3.03 13.16 0.72
C ILE A 31 1.88 12.80 1.66
N SER A 32 0.65 12.84 1.16
CA SER A 32 -0.55 12.51 1.92
C SER A 32 -1.59 11.79 1.06
N ILE A 33 -2.43 11.00 1.72
CA ILE A 33 -3.58 10.32 1.10
C ILE A 33 -4.84 11.04 1.58
N ILE A 34 -5.74 11.34 0.64
CA ILE A 34 -7.09 11.84 0.92
C ILE A 34 -7.98 10.59 1.05
N ASP A 35 -8.20 10.15 2.29
CA ASP A 35 -8.89 8.88 2.57
C ASP A 35 -10.31 8.83 1.98
N GLU A 36 -11.01 9.97 1.93
CA GLU A 36 -12.36 10.07 1.38
C GLU A 36 -12.41 9.81 -0.14
N ARG A 37 -11.28 9.95 -0.85
CA ARG A 37 -11.16 9.66 -2.29
C ARG A 37 -10.54 8.30 -2.57
N CYS A 38 -9.83 7.72 -1.60
CA CYS A 38 -9.08 6.50 -1.82
C CYS A 38 -10.00 5.27 -1.92
N THR A 39 -10.17 4.74 -3.13
CA THR A 39 -10.95 3.52 -3.39
C THR A 39 -10.22 2.22 -3.04
N ASN A 40 -9.01 2.30 -2.47
CA ASN A 40 -8.15 1.14 -2.20
C ASN A 40 -7.86 0.28 -3.45
N CYS A 41 -7.75 0.90 -4.63
CA CYS A 41 -7.51 0.21 -5.91
C CYS A 41 -6.09 -0.35 -6.07
N LYS A 42 -5.15 0.02 -5.20
CA LYS A 42 -3.76 -0.47 -5.10
C LYS A 42 -2.82 -0.12 -6.25
N LYS A 43 -3.24 0.67 -7.24
CA LYS A 43 -2.33 1.13 -8.32
C LYS A 43 -1.07 1.81 -7.79
N CYS A 44 -1.21 2.62 -6.75
CA CYS A 44 -0.09 3.30 -6.08
C CYS A 44 0.91 2.33 -5.42
N VAL A 45 0.45 1.19 -4.90
CA VAL A 45 1.31 0.13 -4.33
C VAL A 45 2.25 -0.41 -5.42
N TRP A 46 1.67 -0.77 -6.58
CA TRP A 46 2.45 -1.32 -7.70
C TRP A 46 3.34 -0.29 -8.40
N ALA A 47 2.94 0.98 -8.40
CA ALA A 47 3.69 2.04 -9.05
C ALA A 47 4.82 2.62 -8.20
N CYS A 48 4.89 2.30 -6.90
CA CYS A 48 5.90 2.84 -6.01
C CYS A 48 7.23 2.07 -6.18
N PRO A 49 8.29 2.68 -6.74
CA PRO A 49 9.56 1.97 -6.96
C PRO A 49 10.30 1.65 -5.65
N TRP A 50 9.94 2.31 -4.56
CA TRP A 50 10.53 2.10 -3.23
C TRP A 50 9.70 1.16 -2.36
N GLU A 51 8.57 0.67 -2.86
CA GLU A 51 7.69 -0.25 -2.13
C GLU A 51 7.23 0.29 -0.76
N VAL A 52 7.09 1.61 -0.64
CA VAL A 52 6.72 2.28 0.64
C VAL A 52 5.22 2.52 0.79
N ILE A 53 4.42 2.18 -0.22
CA ILE A 53 2.97 2.28 -0.17
C ILE A 53 2.41 0.88 0.03
N GLU A 54 1.77 0.65 1.17
CA GLU A 54 1.27 -0.67 1.55
C GLU A 54 -0.27 -0.67 1.58
N PHE A 55 -0.86 -1.87 1.38
CA PHE A 55 -2.29 -2.08 1.52
C PHE A 55 -2.59 -3.10 2.62
N HIS A 56 -3.23 -2.68 3.70
CA HIS A 56 -3.65 -3.59 4.78
C HIS A 56 -5.14 -3.92 4.65
N ARG A 57 -5.56 -5.15 4.93
CA ARG A 57 -6.99 -5.50 5.03
C ARG A 57 -7.36 -5.47 6.51
N GLU A 58 -8.40 -4.73 6.87
CA GLU A 58 -8.95 -4.83 8.23
C GLU A 58 -9.39 -6.27 8.52
N GLY A 59 -9.18 -6.73 9.74
CA GLY A 59 -9.54 -8.09 10.17
C GLY A 59 -8.49 -9.17 9.88
N VAL A 60 -7.40 -8.85 9.17
CA VAL A 60 -6.26 -9.77 9.00
C VAL A 60 -5.14 -9.35 9.95
N ARG A 61 -4.94 -10.10 11.04
CA ARG A 61 -3.75 -9.92 11.89
C ARG A 61 -2.52 -10.26 11.04
N HIS A 62 -1.77 -9.22 10.65
CA HIS A 62 -0.41 -9.24 10.11
C HIS A 62 0.08 -10.64 9.67
N LEU A 63 -0.23 -11.03 8.43
CA LEU A 63 0.55 -12.08 7.77
C LEU A 63 1.94 -11.49 7.52
N PRO A 64 3.03 -12.12 7.99
CA PRO A 64 4.39 -11.64 7.76
C PRO A 64 4.65 -11.53 6.25
N GLN A 65 5.05 -10.35 5.78
CA GLN A 65 5.25 -10.06 4.35
C GLN A 65 6.56 -10.64 3.76
N HIS A 66 7.31 -11.41 4.56
CA HIS A 66 8.39 -12.25 4.06
C HIS A 66 7.97 -13.71 4.19
N GLN A 67 7.47 -14.28 3.10
CA GLN A 67 7.18 -15.70 3.01
C GLN A 67 8.40 -16.42 2.41
N PRO A 68 9.30 -17.03 3.19
CA PRO A 68 10.07 -18.14 2.67
C PRO A 68 9.15 -19.37 2.71
N GLN A 69 8.56 -19.68 1.55
CA GLN A 69 8.30 -21.06 1.10
C GLN A 69 7.58 -22.01 2.08
N PHE A 70 6.33 -21.77 2.49
CA PHE A 70 5.50 -22.90 2.94
C PHE A 70 4.10 -22.81 2.34
N VAL A 71 3.97 -23.58 1.27
CA VAL A 71 2.73 -24.17 0.79
C VAL A 71 2.02 -24.94 1.91
N ASN A 72 0.69 -25.04 1.79
CA ASN A 72 -0.24 -25.87 2.57
C ASN A 72 -0.74 -25.30 3.91
N ALA A 73 -1.76 -24.45 3.83
CA ALA A 73 -2.82 -24.40 4.83
C ALA A 73 -4.19 -24.52 4.14
N ALA A 74 -4.34 -25.57 3.34
CA ALA A 74 -5.63 -26.21 3.18
C ALA A 74 -5.75 -27.25 4.33
N ILE A 75 -6.96 -27.39 4.86
CA ILE A 75 -7.49 -28.38 5.84
C ILE A 75 -6.96 -28.37 7.28
N ALA A 76 -7.83 -27.91 8.20
CA ALA A 76 -8.11 -28.55 9.48
C ALA A 76 -9.47 -28.05 10.04
N TYR A 77 -10.56 -28.66 9.56
CA TYR A 77 -11.81 -28.80 10.31
C TYR A 77 -11.90 -30.26 10.75
N GLU A 78 -11.22 -30.62 11.84
CA GLU A 78 -11.55 -31.75 12.74
C GLU A 78 -11.12 -31.37 14.16
#